data_AF-A0A938ENQ0-F1
#
_entry.id   AF-A0A938ENQ0-F1
#
_cell.length_a   1.000
_cell.length_b   1.000
_cell.length_c   1.000
_cell.angle_alpha   90.00
_cell.angle_beta   90.00
_cell.angle_gamma   90.00
#
_symmetry.space_group_name_H-M   'P 1'
#
loop_
_entity.id
_entity.type
_entity.pdbx_description
1 polymer ?
#
loop_
_entity_poly.entity_id
_entity_poly.type
_entity_poly.pdbx_seq_one_letter_code
_entity_poly.pdbx_strand_id
1 'polypeptide(L)'
;MSKLRLAVVASICGLAATLVVTSPAVAAPAKAGARCAKVGATAVDAQGRTLVCTKTKKAKKPVWVVQSAPAAPAGPPYEWSGSWDRGWQRVRSTQPCPADLSQLFSRLPFDIGDVTSIRRPGYANPQSGYKPHAHVRYAPDDVDGRQVIVAPADGWLYAVGRYREAYTPGNDQVILDFFADCGVMWRFDHLRDGTLAPALASAVAPVEVREDSRTTRVTPVFVRAGDVIATGVGATSCEVGRPLCLPPGGPNFFVDFGVYDPRALNDASRRDPAYLAQSPGESFKGIALCWLDLFPASRSALDRVAEGESDYCRTS
;
A
#
# COMPACT_ATOMS: atom_id res chain seq x y z
N MET A 1 -93.98 26.37 2.44
CA MET A 1 -93.08 25.54 3.29
C MET A 1 -92.08 24.82 2.39
N SER A 2 -90.86 24.62 2.89
CA SER A 2 -89.67 24.03 2.24
C SER A 2 -88.90 24.92 1.25
N LYS A 3 -87.80 25.52 1.73
CA LYS A 3 -86.63 25.89 0.93
C LYS A 3 -85.41 25.13 1.45
N LEU A 4 -84.85 24.34 0.53
CA LEU A 4 -83.68 23.48 0.63
C LEU A 4 -82.42 24.32 0.90
N ARG A 5 -81.58 23.91 1.87
CA ARG A 5 -80.25 24.50 2.11
C ARG A 5 -79.20 23.67 1.39
N LEU A 6 -78.46 24.28 0.47
CA LEU A 6 -77.30 23.73 -0.21
C LEU A 6 -76.04 24.08 0.60
N ALA A 7 -75.25 23.08 1.00
CA ALA A 7 -73.98 23.27 1.69
C ALA A 7 -72.85 23.47 0.66
N VAL A 8 -72.04 24.51 0.85
CA VAL A 8 -70.82 24.78 0.08
C VAL A 8 -69.63 24.16 0.81
N VAL A 9 -68.91 23.26 0.14
CA VAL A 9 -67.65 22.68 0.61
C VAL A 9 -66.51 23.57 0.12
N ALA A 10 -65.77 24.18 1.04
CA ALA A 10 -64.55 24.94 0.74
C ALA A 10 -63.34 24.00 0.73
N SER A 11 -62.63 23.96 -0.40
CA SER A 11 -61.41 23.18 -0.60
C SER A 11 -60.19 23.98 -0.15
N ILE A 12 -59.45 23.48 0.84
CA ILE A 12 -58.21 24.10 1.36
C ILE A 12 -57.03 23.49 0.58
N CYS A 13 -56.42 24.28 -0.31
CA CYS A 13 -55.12 23.94 -0.91
C CYS A 13 -54.00 24.25 0.10
N GLY A 14 -53.40 23.20 0.66
CA GLY A 14 -52.18 23.32 1.47
C GLY A 14 -50.93 23.46 0.59
N LEU A 15 -50.22 24.57 0.71
CA LEU A 15 -48.86 24.73 0.20
C LEU A 15 -47.90 23.90 1.07
N ALA A 16 -47.34 22.84 0.51
CA ALA A 16 -46.24 22.11 1.14
C ALA A 16 -44.90 22.81 0.81
N ALA A 17 -44.32 23.49 1.79
CA ALA A 17 -42.95 24.03 1.69
C ALA A 17 -41.95 22.89 1.92
N THR A 18 -41.29 22.43 0.85
CA THR A 18 -40.14 21.53 0.93
C THR A 18 -38.92 22.27 1.48
N LEU A 19 -38.60 22.03 2.76
CA LEU A 19 -37.33 22.41 3.38
C LEU A 19 -36.21 21.54 2.80
N VAL A 20 -35.38 22.13 1.92
CA VAL A 20 -34.11 21.53 1.50
C VAL A 20 -33.12 21.71 2.64
N VAL A 21 -32.90 20.65 3.42
CA VAL A 21 -31.81 20.59 4.38
C VAL A 21 -30.53 20.33 3.59
N THR A 22 -29.79 21.38 3.26
CA THR A 22 -28.42 21.26 2.76
C THR A 22 -27.54 20.85 3.93
N SER A 23 -27.15 19.58 4.00
CA SER A 23 -26.11 19.13 4.92
C SER A 23 -24.83 19.95 4.68
N PRO A 24 -24.16 20.46 5.73
CA PRO A 24 -22.91 21.18 5.57
C PRO A 24 -21.91 20.24 4.89
N ALA A 25 -21.33 20.69 3.78
CA ALA A 25 -20.25 19.98 3.12
C ALA A 25 -19.12 19.79 4.13
N VAL A 26 -18.89 18.53 4.54
CA VAL A 26 -17.75 18.18 5.38
C VAL A 26 -16.50 18.59 4.61
N ALA A 27 -15.80 19.61 5.11
CA ALA A 27 -14.57 20.07 4.49
C ALA A 27 -13.60 18.89 4.39
N ALA A 28 -13.08 18.63 3.20
CA ALA A 28 -12.10 17.58 2.99
C ALA A 28 -10.93 17.76 3.98
N PRO A 29 -10.44 16.69 4.61
CA PRO A 29 -9.37 16.78 5.59
C PRO A 29 -8.13 17.43 4.95
N ALA A 30 -7.46 18.28 5.72
CA ALA A 30 -6.25 18.96 5.25
C ALA A 30 -5.21 17.91 4.82
N LYS A 31 -4.61 18.09 3.64
CA LYS A 31 -3.60 17.19 3.07
C LYS A 31 -2.35 17.99 2.76
N ALA A 32 -1.18 17.48 3.14
CA ALA A 32 0.09 18.10 2.77
C ALA A 32 0.18 18.35 1.26
N GLY A 33 0.63 19.54 0.87
CA GLY A 33 0.70 20.00 -0.52
C GLY A 33 -0.63 20.52 -1.10
N ALA A 34 -1.78 20.27 -0.45
CA ALA A 34 -3.05 20.82 -0.89
C ALA A 34 -3.15 22.31 -0.59
N ARG A 35 -3.99 23.02 -1.37
CA ARG A 35 -4.24 24.46 -1.18
C ARG A 35 -4.91 24.71 0.17
N CYS A 36 -4.55 25.81 0.78
CA CYS A 36 -5.17 26.29 2.01
C CYS A 36 -5.61 27.75 1.84
N ALA A 37 -6.61 28.19 2.60
CA ALA A 37 -7.19 29.52 2.43
C ALA A 37 -6.44 30.61 3.20
N LYS A 38 -5.89 30.28 4.38
CA LYS A 38 -5.36 31.26 5.34
C LYS A 38 -3.97 30.88 5.80
N VAL A 39 -2.97 31.67 5.40
CA VAL A 39 -1.58 31.51 5.86
C VAL A 39 -1.52 31.54 7.38
N GLY A 40 -0.76 30.62 7.98
CA GLY A 40 -0.65 30.43 9.43
C GLY A 40 -1.76 29.59 10.04
N ALA A 41 -2.82 29.22 9.30
CA ALA A 41 -3.77 28.23 9.79
C ALA A 41 -3.06 26.90 10.06
N THR A 42 -3.44 26.23 11.14
CA THR A 42 -3.01 24.89 11.47
C THR A 42 -4.13 23.89 11.16
N ALA A 43 -3.74 22.67 10.80
CA ALA A 43 -4.66 21.55 10.68
C ALA A 43 -3.92 20.26 11.06
N VAL A 44 -4.66 19.21 11.36
CA VAL A 44 -4.11 17.87 11.50
C VAL A 44 -4.61 17.05 10.32
N ASP A 45 -3.69 16.43 9.59
CA ASP A 45 -4.10 15.54 8.50
C ASP A 45 -4.56 14.16 9.02
N ALA A 46 -5.03 13.33 8.10
CA ALA A 46 -5.45 11.97 8.43
C ALA A 46 -4.31 11.10 9.02
N GLN A 47 -3.05 11.54 8.90
CA GLN A 47 -1.86 10.88 9.45
C GLN A 47 -1.47 11.41 10.84
N GLY A 48 -2.29 12.30 11.44
CA GLY A 48 -1.98 12.93 12.72
C GLY A 48 -0.87 13.98 12.64
N ARG A 49 -0.40 14.36 11.45
CA ARG A 49 0.67 15.36 11.28
C ARG A 49 0.08 16.75 11.41
N THR A 50 0.80 17.62 12.11
CA THR A 50 0.45 19.04 12.17
C THR A 50 0.89 19.71 10.88
N LEU A 51 -0.08 20.25 10.15
CA LEU A 51 0.09 21.03 8.94
C LEU A 51 -0.03 22.52 9.25
N VAL A 52 0.82 23.34 8.64
CA VAL A 52 0.70 24.80 8.63
C VAL A 52 0.51 25.29 7.21
N CYS A 53 -0.53 26.09 7.00
CA CYS A 53 -0.76 26.78 5.75
C CYS A 53 0.35 27.80 5.49
N THR A 54 1.21 27.55 4.52
CA THR A 54 2.41 28.34 4.27
C THR A 54 2.42 28.86 2.84
N LYS A 55 2.81 30.11 2.65
CA LYS A 55 3.07 30.67 1.32
C LYS A 55 4.49 30.31 0.91
N THR A 56 4.65 29.27 0.09
CA THR A 56 5.97 28.85 -0.39
C THR A 56 6.39 29.71 -1.59
N LYS A 57 7.70 29.95 -1.76
CA LYS A 57 8.23 30.74 -2.90
C LYS A 57 7.87 30.13 -4.28
N LYS A 58 7.64 28.81 -4.33
CA LYS A 58 7.31 28.06 -5.55
C LYS A 58 5.80 28.03 -5.87
N ALA A 59 4.92 28.26 -4.90
CA ALA A 59 3.47 28.16 -5.10
C ALA A 59 2.81 29.54 -5.14
N LYS A 60 2.07 29.84 -6.21
CA LYS A 60 1.27 31.08 -6.34
C LYS A 60 0.18 31.22 -5.26
N LYS A 61 -0.24 30.10 -4.66
CA LYS A 61 -1.25 30.02 -3.60
C LYS A 61 -0.66 29.31 -2.38
N PRO A 62 -1.07 29.68 -1.15
CA PRO A 62 -0.56 29.01 0.03
C PRO A 62 -1.02 27.54 0.07
N VAL A 63 -0.15 26.69 0.60
CA VAL A 63 -0.33 25.23 0.67
C VAL A 63 -0.08 24.73 2.08
N TRP A 64 -0.72 23.62 2.44
CA TRP A 64 -0.44 22.93 3.68
C TRP A 64 0.96 22.30 3.65
N VAL A 65 1.80 22.68 4.62
CA VAL A 65 3.16 22.13 4.79
C VAL A 65 3.22 21.40 6.13
N VAL A 66 3.84 20.22 6.17
CA VAL A 66 4.05 19.48 7.42
C VAL A 66 5.00 20.27 8.32
N GLN A 67 4.52 20.64 9.51
CA GLN A 67 5.32 21.31 10.54
C GLN A 67 5.92 20.30 11.52
N SER A 68 5.11 19.35 11.97
CA SER A 68 5.54 18.29 12.87
C SER A 68 4.74 17.02 12.62
N ALA A 69 5.39 15.88 12.81
CA ALA A 69 4.74 14.58 12.86
C ALA A 69 4.62 14.16 14.33
N PRO A 70 3.64 13.31 14.70
CA PRO A 70 3.65 12.67 16.00
C PRO A 70 4.99 11.94 16.20
N ALA A 71 5.44 11.81 17.44
CA ALA A 71 6.64 11.04 17.75
C ALA A 71 6.48 9.61 17.24
N ALA A 72 7.54 9.03 16.67
CA ALA A 72 7.57 7.60 16.38
C ALA A 72 7.38 6.82 17.69
N PRO A 73 6.81 5.61 17.66
CA PRO A 73 6.75 4.75 18.84
C PRO A 73 8.15 4.52 19.43
N ALA A 74 8.24 4.25 20.74
CA ALA A 74 9.49 4.16 21.51
C ALA A 74 10.33 2.90 21.20
N GLY A 75 10.73 2.75 19.94
CA GLY A 75 11.48 1.63 19.43
C GLY A 75 10.60 0.61 18.71
N PRO A 76 11.23 -0.26 17.90
CA PRO A 76 10.52 -1.12 16.98
C PRO A 76 9.97 -2.31 17.80
N PRO A 77 8.65 -2.48 17.87
CA PRO A 77 8.06 -3.32 18.92
C PRO A 77 8.08 -4.80 18.56
N TYR A 78 8.49 -5.19 17.34
CA TYR A 78 8.04 -6.46 16.80
C TYR A 78 8.89 -7.04 15.65
N GLU A 79 9.15 -8.35 15.71
CA GLU A 79 9.66 -9.16 14.61
C GLU A 79 9.14 -10.60 14.81
N TRP A 80 8.92 -11.37 13.74
CA TRP A 80 8.94 -12.84 13.86
C TRP A 80 10.19 -13.43 13.24
N SER A 81 10.71 -14.45 13.89
CA SER A 81 11.71 -15.36 13.31
C SER A 81 11.13 -16.76 13.26
N GLY A 82 11.33 -17.48 12.17
CA GLY A 82 10.89 -18.87 12.08
C GLY A 82 10.72 -19.35 10.66
N SER A 83 9.98 -20.44 10.53
CA SER A 83 9.65 -21.10 9.27
C SER A 83 8.24 -21.66 9.39
N TRP A 84 7.54 -21.91 8.28
CA TRP A 84 6.14 -22.36 8.35
C TRP A 84 5.97 -23.73 9.03
N ASP A 85 7.01 -24.55 9.08
CA ASP A 85 7.06 -25.87 9.75
C ASP A 85 7.36 -25.77 11.25
N ARG A 86 8.15 -24.78 11.68
CA ARG A 86 8.52 -24.56 13.10
C ARG A 86 7.66 -23.50 13.78
N GLY A 87 6.77 -22.87 13.02
CA GLY A 87 6.04 -21.68 13.41
C GLY A 87 6.92 -20.44 13.36
N TRP A 88 6.31 -19.32 13.04
CA TRP A 88 6.91 -18.02 13.27
C TRP A 88 6.87 -17.76 14.78
N GLN A 89 8.00 -17.39 15.38
CA GLN A 89 8.11 -17.05 16.79
C GLN A 89 8.17 -15.55 17.01
N ARG A 90 7.32 -15.06 17.92
CA ARG A 90 7.22 -13.64 18.25
C ARG A 90 8.45 -13.24 19.04
N VAL A 91 9.28 -12.36 18.49
CA VAL A 91 10.48 -11.87 19.19
C VAL A 91 10.08 -10.82 20.22
N ARG A 92 9.09 -9.97 19.91
CA ARG A 92 8.47 -8.97 20.80
C ARG A 92 7.11 -8.55 20.23
N SER A 93 6.14 -8.20 21.07
CA SER A 93 5.12 -7.18 20.74
C SER A 93 4.32 -6.81 21.98
N THR A 94 3.87 -5.56 22.03
CA THR A 94 3.10 -5.01 23.15
C THR A 94 1.60 -4.99 22.87
N GLN A 95 1.15 -5.11 21.62
CA GLN A 95 -0.27 -4.98 21.25
C GLN A 95 -0.77 -6.08 20.30
N PRO A 96 -1.99 -6.60 20.50
CA PRO A 96 -2.63 -7.51 19.55
C PRO A 96 -3.00 -6.75 18.26
N CYS A 97 -3.02 -7.43 17.12
CA CYS A 97 -3.56 -6.82 15.91
C CYS A 97 -5.08 -6.67 16.02
N PRO A 98 -5.67 -5.71 15.29
CA PRO A 98 -7.11 -5.68 15.11
C PRO A 98 -7.61 -7.01 14.53
N ALA A 99 -8.84 -7.39 14.90
CA ALA A 99 -9.48 -8.59 14.35
C ALA A 99 -9.68 -8.46 12.84
N ASP A 100 -10.04 -7.26 12.39
CA ASP A 100 -10.08 -6.89 10.97
C ASP A 100 -8.77 -6.21 10.59
N LEU A 101 -7.92 -6.94 9.84
CA LEU A 101 -6.62 -6.44 9.41
C LEU A 101 -6.70 -5.28 8.40
N SER A 102 -7.84 -5.06 7.74
CA SER A 102 -7.99 -3.90 6.84
C SER A 102 -7.85 -2.57 7.59
N GLN A 103 -8.09 -2.56 8.91
CA GLN A 103 -7.91 -1.38 9.77
C GLN A 103 -6.45 -0.93 9.88
N LEU A 104 -5.48 -1.80 9.57
CA LEU A 104 -4.07 -1.43 9.52
C LEU A 104 -3.73 -0.63 8.26
N PHE A 105 -4.47 -0.85 7.17
CA PHE A 105 -4.12 -0.39 5.83
C PHE A 105 -5.05 0.73 5.36
N SER A 106 -4.68 1.97 5.70
CA SER A 106 -5.52 3.15 5.45
C SER A 106 -5.55 3.60 3.99
N ARG A 107 -4.62 3.14 3.15
CA ARG A 107 -4.51 3.57 1.75
C ARG A 107 -3.71 2.59 0.88
N LEU A 108 -3.99 2.59 -0.41
CA LEU A 108 -3.15 1.89 -1.38
C LEU A 108 -1.73 2.49 -1.38
N PRO A 109 -0.71 1.63 -1.62
CA PRO A 109 0.68 2.08 -1.69
C PRO A 109 1.05 2.77 -3.00
N PHE A 110 0.14 2.79 -3.98
CA PHE A 110 0.30 3.42 -5.29
C PHE A 110 -1.01 4.08 -5.72
N ASP A 111 -0.97 4.88 -6.79
CA ASP A 111 -2.18 5.39 -7.42
C ASP A 111 -2.76 4.30 -8.34
N ILE A 112 -3.99 3.88 -8.07
CA ILE A 112 -4.67 2.85 -8.87
C ILE A 112 -4.97 3.32 -10.30
N GLY A 113 -5.01 4.64 -10.54
CA GLY A 113 -5.19 5.20 -11.88
C GLY A 113 -4.01 4.95 -12.81
N ASP A 114 -2.81 4.74 -12.27
CA ASP A 114 -1.58 4.50 -13.03
C ASP A 114 -1.32 3.00 -13.29
N VAL A 115 -2.11 2.12 -12.66
CA VAL A 115 -1.92 0.67 -12.72
C VAL A 115 -2.61 0.10 -13.95
N THR A 116 -1.86 -0.67 -14.74
CA THR A 116 -2.39 -1.35 -15.94
C THR A 116 -2.84 -2.77 -15.67
N SER A 117 -2.11 -3.51 -14.83
CA SER A 117 -2.56 -4.81 -14.35
C SER A 117 -1.98 -5.17 -12.99
N ILE A 118 -2.70 -6.04 -12.28
CA ILE A 118 -2.27 -6.64 -11.02
C ILE A 118 -2.38 -8.15 -11.18
N ARG A 119 -1.26 -8.86 -11.28
CA ARG A 119 -1.31 -10.31 -11.10
C ARG A 119 -1.61 -10.58 -9.63
N ARG A 120 -2.74 -11.25 -9.35
CA ARG A 120 -3.17 -11.56 -7.98
C ARG A 120 -2.06 -12.26 -7.20
N PRO A 121 -1.89 -11.98 -5.89
CA PRO A 121 -0.93 -12.71 -5.09
C PRO A 121 -1.33 -14.19 -5.02
N GLY A 122 -0.35 -15.07 -4.89
CA GLY A 122 -0.60 -16.51 -4.71
C GLY A 122 -0.77 -17.28 -6.01
N TYR A 123 0.01 -16.90 -7.03
CA TYR A 123 -0.02 -17.54 -8.35
C TYR A 123 1.26 -18.33 -8.61
N ALA A 124 1.16 -19.37 -9.43
CA ALA A 124 2.32 -20.05 -9.98
C ALA A 124 2.80 -19.33 -11.25
N ASN A 125 4.08 -18.93 -11.28
CA ASN A 125 4.75 -18.45 -12.48
C ASN A 125 5.61 -19.61 -13.06
N PRO A 126 5.35 -20.07 -14.29
CA PRO A 126 6.09 -21.20 -14.87
C PRO A 126 7.60 -20.97 -14.98
N GLN A 127 8.06 -19.72 -15.08
CA GLN A 127 9.45 -19.35 -15.27
C GLN A 127 10.19 -19.02 -13.97
N SER A 128 9.47 -18.56 -12.94
CA SER A 128 10.08 -18.04 -11.70
C SER A 128 9.46 -18.58 -10.41
N GLY A 129 8.63 -19.62 -10.52
CA GLY A 129 8.06 -20.35 -9.40
C GLY A 129 6.85 -19.69 -8.76
N TYR A 130 6.52 -20.13 -7.55
CA TYR A 130 5.37 -19.66 -6.81
C TYR A 130 5.57 -18.24 -6.26
N LYS A 131 4.56 -17.37 -6.41
CA LYS A 131 4.62 -15.96 -6.01
C LYS A 131 3.56 -15.66 -4.93
N PRO A 132 3.95 -15.50 -3.65
CA PRO A 132 3.03 -15.18 -2.56
C PRO A 132 2.68 -13.68 -2.46
N HIS A 133 3.21 -12.87 -3.36
CA HIS A 133 2.92 -11.44 -3.49
C HIS A 133 2.27 -11.18 -4.86
N ALA A 134 1.65 -10.02 -4.99
CA ALA A 134 1.13 -9.55 -6.25
C ALA A 134 2.26 -8.96 -7.08
N HIS A 135 2.02 -8.87 -8.39
CA HIS A 135 2.85 -8.13 -9.32
C HIS A 135 2.03 -6.99 -9.90
N VAL A 136 2.36 -5.76 -9.53
CA VAL A 136 1.62 -4.54 -9.91
C VAL A 136 2.38 -3.85 -11.03
N ARG A 137 1.76 -3.78 -12.22
CA ARG A 137 2.35 -3.20 -13.42
C ARG A 137 1.85 -1.79 -13.68
N TYR A 138 2.74 -0.98 -14.24
CA TYR A 138 2.47 0.39 -14.67
C TYR A 138 2.84 0.54 -16.15
N ALA A 139 2.20 1.50 -16.82
CA ALA A 139 2.60 1.98 -18.13
C ALA A 139 2.70 3.51 -18.11
N PRO A 140 3.68 4.06 -17.37
CA PRO A 140 3.90 5.50 -17.30
C PRO A 140 4.27 6.04 -18.68
N ASP A 141 3.81 7.26 -18.96
CA ASP A 141 4.13 7.97 -20.20
C ASP A 141 5.59 8.47 -20.23
N ASP A 142 6.28 8.47 -19.08
CA ASP A 142 7.69 8.87 -18.96
C ASP A 142 8.66 7.69 -19.05
N VAL A 143 9.80 7.94 -19.72
CA VAL A 143 10.85 6.93 -19.95
C VAL A 143 11.59 6.52 -18.68
N ASP A 144 11.48 7.31 -17.61
CA ASP A 144 12.15 7.06 -16.34
C ASP A 144 11.32 6.14 -15.41
N GLY A 145 10.08 5.85 -15.78
CA GLY A 145 9.14 5.05 -14.99
C GLY A 145 8.93 5.60 -13.60
N ARG A 146 8.66 6.91 -13.48
CA ARG A 146 8.48 7.54 -12.16
C ARG A 146 7.17 7.08 -11.52
N GLN A 147 7.29 6.20 -10.54
CA GLN A 147 6.16 5.76 -9.74
C GLN A 147 6.38 6.10 -8.27
N VAL A 148 5.46 6.87 -7.68
CA VAL A 148 5.50 7.15 -6.23
C VAL A 148 4.88 5.98 -5.49
N ILE A 149 5.69 5.33 -4.66
CA ILE A 149 5.26 4.29 -3.73
C ILE A 149 5.23 4.89 -2.32
N VAL A 150 4.14 4.64 -1.60
CA VAL A 150 3.94 5.11 -0.22
C VAL A 150 3.68 3.96 0.73
N ALA A 151 3.95 4.16 2.02
CA ALA A 151 3.59 3.22 3.06
C ALA A 151 2.06 3.06 3.12
N PRO A 152 1.51 1.83 3.04
CA PRO A 152 0.06 1.63 3.13
C PRO A 152 -0.45 1.62 4.58
N ALA A 153 0.47 1.41 5.54
CA ALA A 153 0.23 1.32 6.97
C ALA A 153 1.42 1.93 7.74
N ASP A 154 1.22 2.24 9.03
CA ASP A 154 2.34 2.50 9.93
C ASP A 154 3.17 1.23 10.09
N GLY A 155 4.50 1.38 10.17
CA GLY A 155 5.36 0.22 10.35
C GLY A 155 6.83 0.58 10.48
N TRP A 156 7.62 -0.46 10.78
CA TRP A 156 9.05 -0.38 10.94
C TRP A 156 9.72 -1.17 9.84
N LEU A 157 10.62 -0.55 9.08
CA LEU A 157 11.56 -1.26 8.22
C LEU A 157 12.45 -2.13 9.10
N TYR A 158 12.58 -3.41 8.80
CA TYR A 158 13.36 -4.35 9.61
C TYR A 158 14.41 -5.10 8.81
N ALA A 159 14.10 -5.46 7.57
CA ALA A 159 15.03 -6.14 6.69
C ALA A 159 15.02 -5.53 5.29
N VAL A 160 16.19 -5.56 4.67
CA VAL A 160 16.44 -4.96 3.36
C VAL A 160 17.21 -5.96 2.52
N GLY A 161 16.80 -6.14 1.27
CA GLY A 161 17.60 -6.80 0.24
C GLY A 161 18.01 -5.76 -0.78
N ARG A 162 19.24 -5.81 -1.26
CA ARG A 162 19.72 -4.95 -2.36
C ARG A 162 20.39 -5.83 -3.38
N TYR A 163 19.91 -5.80 -4.62
CA TYR A 163 20.33 -6.78 -5.61
C TYR A 163 20.35 -6.25 -7.03
N ARG A 164 21.19 -6.90 -7.83
CA ARG A 164 21.40 -6.65 -9.25
C ARG A 164 20.35 -7.42 -10.04
N GLU A 165 19.24 -6.78 -10.36
CA GLU A 165 18.24 -7.38 -11.27
C GLU A 165 18.67 -7.26 -12.74
N ALA A 166 19.39 -6.19 -13.06
CA ALA A 166 19.89 -5.90 -14.39
C ALA A 166 21.32 -5.34 -14.36
N TYR A 167 22.17 -5.81 -15.27
CA TYR A 167 23.55 -5.34 -15.40
C TYR A 167 23.66 -3.93 -16.02
N THR A 168 22.55 -3.35 -16.50
CA THR A 168 22.50 -1.92 -16.82
C THR A 168 22.65 -1.08 -15.54
N PRO A 169 23.61 -0.13 -15.48
CA PRO A 169 23.71 0.80 -14.37
C PRO A 169 22.37 1.50 -14.05
N GLY A 170 22.07 1.69 -12.77
CA GLY A 170 20.82 2.35 -12.32
C GLY A 170 19.58 1.46 -12.24
N ASN A 171 19.71 0.15 -12.48
CA ASN A 171 18.63 -0.84 -12.34
C ASN A 171 18.85 -1.82 -11.17
N ASP A 172 19.73 -1.47 -10.23
CA ASP A 172 19.76 -2.16 -8.95
C ASP A 172 18.42 -1.97 -8.24
N GLN A 173 17.99 -3.01 -7.55
CA GLN A 173 16.67 -3.07 -6.93
C GLN A 173 16.76 -3.39 -5.46
N VAL A 174 15.69 -3.03 -4.75
CA VAL A 174 15.61 -3.06 -3.30
C VAL A 174 14.34 -3.78 -2.87
N ILE A 175 14.51 -4.73 -1.97
CA ILE A 175 13.45 -5.32 -1.14
C ILE A 175 13.42 -4.58 0.18
N LEU A 176 12.23 -4.20 0.63
CA LEU A 176 12.01 -3.63 1.94
C LEU A 176 10.93 -4.42 2.68
N ASP A 177 11.30 -4.96 3.85
CA ASP A 177 10.40 -5.65 4.77
C ASP A 177 10.03 -4.74 5.92
N PHE A 178 8.74 -4.46 6.00
CA PHE A 178 8.18 -3.67 7.07
C PHE A 178 7.26 -4.51 7.92
N PHE A 179 7.16 -4.13 9.18
CA PHE A 179 6.21 -4.71 10.08
C PHE A 179 5.41 -3.67 10.83
N ALA A 180 4.10 -3.88 10.86
CA ALA A 180 3.21 -3.16 11.76
C ALA A 180 3.49 -3.57 13.22
N ASP A 181 3.18 -2.69 14.17
CA ASP A 181 3.48 -2.90 15.59
C ASP A 181 2.90 -4.20 16.18
N CYS A 182 1.79 -4.65 15.60
CA CYS A 182 1.08 -5.85 16.02
C CYS A 182 1.62 -7.16 15.40
N GLY A 183 2.44 -7.05 14.36
CA GLY A 183 3.18 -8.15 13.77
C GLY A 183 2.77 -8.64 12.39
N VAL A 184 1.94 -7.89 11.68
CA VAL A 184 1.69 -8.12 10.25
C VAL A 184 2.86 -7.55 9.44
N MET A 185 3.37 -8.34 8.49
CA MET A 185 4.43 -7.91 7.57
C MET A 185 3.83 -7.36 6.30
N TRP A 186 4.45 -6.33 5.73
CA TRP A 186 4.23 -5.96 4.34
C TRP A 186 5.59 -5.73 3.66
N ARG A 187 5.71 -6.21 2.43
CA ARG A 187 6.95 -6.22 1.65
C ARG A 187 6.74 -5.49 0.34
N PHE A 188 7.72 -4.67 -0.02
CA PHE A 188 7.94 -4.26 -1.40
C PHE A 188 9.18 -4.95 -1.96
N ASP A 189 9.11 -5.33 -3.23
CA ASP A 189 10.24 -5.78 -4.04
C ASP A 189 10.20 -5.05 -5.39
N HIS A 190 11.34 -5.02 -6.09
CA HIS A 190 11.56 -4.27 -7.33
C HIS A 190 11.40 -2.75 -7.18
N LEU A 191 11.67 -2.21 -5.99
CA LEU A 191 11.88 -0.77 -5.83
C LEU A 191 13.25 -0.40 -6.42
N ARG A 192 13.32 0.67 -7.21
CA ARG A 192 14.59 1.05 -7.85
C ARG A 192 15.52 1.74 -6.86
N ASP A 193 16.75 1.25 -6.77
CA ASP A 193 17.78 1.86 -5.94
C ASP A 193 18.06 3.31 -6.37
N GLY A 194 18.43 4.15 -5.41
CA GLY A 194 18.60 5.61 -5.61
C GLY A 194 17.29 6.41 -5.69
N THR A 195 16.12 5.76 -5.63
CA THR A 195 14.81 6.44 -5.64
C THR A 195 14.08 6.42 -4.29
N LEU A 196 14.69 5.81 -3.28
CA LEU A 196 14.15 5.66 -1.93
C LEU A 196 14.06 6.99 -1.19
N ALA A 197 13.12 7.10 -0.25
CA ALA A 197 13.08 8.22 0.66
C ALA A 197 14.34 8.28 1.54
N PRO A 198 14.81 9.48 1.96
CA PRO A 198 16.14 9.65 2.55
C PRO A 198 16.45 8.73 3.74
N ALA A 199 15.51 8.56 4.68
CA ALA A 199 15.73 7.71 5.85
C ALA A 199 15.88 6.22 5.48
N LEU A 200 15.13 5.76 4.48
CA LEU A 200 15.22 4.38 3.98
C LEU A 200 16.49 4.19 3.17
N ALA A 201 16.87 5.17 2.33
CA ALA A 201 18.12 5.16 1.60
C ALA A 201 19.33 5.05 2.56
N SER A 202 19.32 5.78 3.68
CA SER A 202 20.37 5.67 4.70
C SER A 202 20.42 4.29 5.36
N ALA A 203 19.27 3.64 5.57
CA ALA A 203 19.21 2.29 6.13
C ALA A 203 19.65 1.20 5.12
N VAL A 204 19.45 1.44 3.82
CA VAL A 204 19.82 0.52 2.73
C VAL A 204 21.28 0.67 2.33
N ALA A 205 21.86 1.87 2.42
CA ALA A 205 23.24 2.16 2.02
C ALA A 205 24.33 1.19 2.54
N PRO A 206 24.29 0.69 3.81
CA PRO A 206 25.28 -0.27 4.29
C PRO A 206 25.07 -1.71 3.79
N VAL A 207 23.95 -2.00 3.09
CA VAL A 207 23.65 -3.34 2.56
C VAL A 207 24.33 -3.51 1.19
N GLU A 208 25.12 -4.57 1.08
CA GLU A 208 25.82 -4.94 -0.16
C GLU A 208 24.84 -5.26 -1.29
N VAL A 209 25.18 -4.88 -2.52
CA VAL A 209 24.45 -5.32 -3.73
C VAL A 209 24.83 -6.77 -4.02
N ARG A 210 23.83 -7.64 -4.17
CA ARG A 210 24.00 -9.08 -4.41
C ARG A 210 23.40 -9.51 -5.75
N GLU A 211 23.70 -10.72 -6.19
CA GLU A 211 23.02 -11.36 -7.33
C GLU A 211 21.78 -12.17 -6.90
N ASP A 212 21.40 -12.10 -5.62
CA ASP A 212 20.24 -12.77 -5.05
C ASP A 212 19.39 -11.80 -4.22
N SER A 213 18.12 -12.15 -4.03
CA SER A 213 17.11 -11.32 -3.37
C SER A 213 17.06 -11.52 -1.85
N ARG A 214 18.15 -12.00 -1.23
CA ARG A 214 18.17 -12.24 0.23
C ARG A 214 18.18 -10.93 0.99
N THR A 215 17.36 -10.87 2.02
CA THR A 215 17.24 -9.71 2.91
C THR A 215 18.15 -9.85 4.13
N THR A 216 18.72 -8.74 4.60
CA THR A 216 19.51 -8.64 5.84
C THR A 216 18.81 -7.70 6.81
N ARG A 217 18.88 -7.99 8.11
CA ARG A 217 18.34 -7.10 9.15
C ARG A 217 19.10 -5.76 9.16
N VAL A 218 18.36 -4.67 9.36
CA VAL A 218 18.91 -3.32 9.48
C VAL A 218 18.47 -2.66 10.78
N THR A 219 19.08 -1.54 11.14
CA THR A 219 18.55 -0.68 12.21
C THR A 219 17.14 -0.23 11.85
N PRO A 220 16.11 -0.49 12.68
CA PRO A 220 14.76 -0.23 12.23
C PRO A 220 14.42 1.24 12.01
N VAL A 221 13.69 1.51 10.92
CA VAL A 221 13.24 2.85 10.53
C VAL A 221 11.73 2.88 10.53
N PHE A 222 11.14 3.76 11.33
CA PHE A 222 9.70 3.93 11.37
C PHE A 222 9.20 4.74 10.16
N VAL A 223 8.08 4.30 9.59
CA VAL A 223 7.33 5.02 8.56
C VAL A 223 5.86 5.11 8.98
N ARG A 224 5.22 6.22 8.61
CA ARG A 224 3.77 6.39 8.76
C ARG A 224 3.06 6.05 7.47
N ALA A 225 1.81 5.59 7.58
CA ALA A 225 0.93 5.42 6.44
C ALA A 225 0.90 6.71 5.60
N GLY A 226 1.24 6.60 4.32
CA GLY A 226 1.31 7.70 3.37
C GLY A 226 2.64 8.42 3.28
N ASP A 227 3.65 8.06 4.08
CA ASP A 227 5.02 8.48 3.84
C ASP A 227 5.52 7.88 2.53
N VAL A 228 6.30 8.66 1.78
CA VAL A 228 6.93 8.20 0.54
C VAL A 228 7.98 7.15 0.90
N ILE A 229 7.95 6.02 0.19
CA ILE A 229 8.92 4.93 0.30
C ILE A 229 9.93 5.04 -0.84
N ALA A 230 9.43 5.17 -2.07
CA ALA A 230 10.25 5.26 -3.28
C ALA A 230 9.55 6.12 -4.35
N THR A 231 10.33 6.52 -5.36
CA THR A 231 9.85 7.32 -6.50
C THR A 231 10.17 6.68 -7.86
N GLY A 232 10.60 5.42 -7.86
CA GLY A 232 10.84 4.62 -9.04
C GLY A 232 10.78 3.13 -8.73
N VAL A 233 10.34 2.35 -9.72
CA VAL A 233 10.12 0.91 -9.61
C VAL A 233 10.58 0.21 -10.90
N GLY A 234 10.74 -1.11 -10.82
CA GLY A 234 11.04 -1.97 -11.96
C GLY A 234 12.36 -1.64 -12.65
N ALA A 235 12.44 -1.96 -13.94
CA ALA A 235 13.62 -1.77 -14.77
C ALA A 235 13.33 -0.77 -15.91
N THR A 236 14.24 0.19 -16.10
CA THR A 236 14.21 1.19 -17.18
C THR A 236 14.93 0.71 -18.44
N SER A 237 15.63 -0.42 -18.38
CA SER A 237 16.43 -0.97 -19.49
C SER A 237 16.16 -2.46 -19.69
N CYS A 238 16.35 -2.90 -20.93
CA CYS A 238 16.18 -4.27 -21.39
C CYS A 238 17.49 -5.04 -21.59
N GLU A 239 18.64 -4.43 -21.30
CA GLU A 239 19.93 -5.12 -21.29
C GLU A 239 20.07 -5.95 -20.00
N VAL A 240 19.47 -7.13 -20.04
CA VAL A 240 19.39 -8.09 -18.94
C VAL A 240 19.71 -9.49 -19.44
N GLY A 241 20.29 -10.32 -18.58
CA GLY A 241 20.57 -11.74 -18.85
C GLY A 241 19.32 -12.63 -18.95
N ARG A 242 18.11 -12.07 -18.80
CA ARG A 242 16.79 -12.73 -18.92
C ARG A 242 15.76 -11.71 -19.42
N PRO A 243 14.64 -12.11 -20.07
CA PRO A 243 13.66 -11.17 -20.59
C PRO A 243 12.84 -10.53 -19.45
N LEU A 244 13.34 -9.43 -18.87
CA LEU A 244 12.58 -8.59 -17.92
C LEU A 244 11.66 -7.60 -18.62
N CYS A 245 11.85 -7.40 -19.93
CA CYS A 245 11.10 -6.45 -20.72
C CYS A 245 9.81 -7.03 -21.30
N LEU A 246 8.83 -6.14 -21.47
CA LEU A 246 7.60 -6.45 -22.19
C LEU A 246 7.92 -6.58 -23.69
N PRO A 247 7.42 -7.62 -24.39
CA PRO A 247 7.55 -7.70 -25.84
C PRO A 247 7.01 -6.43 -26.53
N PRO A 248 7.73 -5.85 -27.53
CA PRO A 248 8.91 -6.38 -28.22
C PRO A 248 10.28 -5.95 -27.65
N GLY A 249 10.33 -5.38 -26.43
CA GLY A 249 11.58 -4.94 -25.79
C GLY A 249 11.48 -3.60 -25.07
N GLY A 250 10.32 -3.28 -24.48
CA GLY A 250 10.11 -2.05 -23.71
C GLY A 250 10.37 -2.24 -22.21
N PRO A 251 10.69 -1.17 -21.47
CA PRO A 251 10.93 -1.23 -20.03
C PRO A 251 9.74 -1.85 -19.29
N ASN A 252 10.02 -2.45 -18.14
CA ASN A 252 8.99 -3.08 -17.33
C ASN A 252 8.97 -2.40 -15.96
N PHE A 253 7.97 -1.53 -15.80
CA PHE A 253 7.73 -0.80 -14.57
C PHE A 253 6.74 -1.58 -13.73
N PHE A 254 7.25 -2.17 -12.66
CA PHE A 254 6.43 -2.95 -11.75
C PHE A 254 7.00 -2.91 -10.34
N VAL A 255 6.13 -3.16 -9.38
CA VAL A 255 6.49 -3.40 -7.99
C VAL A 255 5.79 -4.68 -7.56
N ASP A 256 6.52 -5.52 -6.84
CA ASP A 256 5.93 -6.67 -6.19
C ASP A 256 5.50 -6.25 -4.78
N PHE A 257 4.23 -6.49 -4.45
CA PHE A 257 3.65 -6.11 -3.17
C PHE A 257 2.97 -7.30 -2.49
N GLY A 258 3.40 -7.59 -1.27
CA GLY A 258 2.87 -8.69 -0.47
C GLY A 258 2.57 -8.26 0.95
N VAL A 259 1.54 -8.87 1.55
CA VAL A 259 1.21 -8.73 2.97
C VAL A 259 1.14 -10.13 3.55
N TYR A 260 1.72 -10.31 4.73
CA TYR A 260 1.88 -11.61 5.36
C TYR A 260 1.46 -11.55 6.83
N ASP A 261 0.70 -12.56 7.24
CA ASP A 261 0.30 -12.78 8.63
C ASP A 261 1.03 -13.98 9.23
N PRO A 262 2.25 -13.78 9.73
CA PRO A 262 3.04 -14.83 10.39
C PRO A 262 2.37 -15.44 11.64
N ARG A 263 1.26 -14.89 12.15
CA ARG A 263 0.52 -15.44 13.30
C ARG A 263 -0.34 -16.65 12.93
N ALA A 264 -0.67 -16.82 11.65
CA ALA A 264 -1.58 -17.87 11.21
C ALA A 264 -1.26 -18.35 9.79
N LEU A 265 -1.43 -19.65 9.55
CA LEU A 265 -1.41 -20.18 8.18
C LEU A 265 -2.60 -19.63 7.39
N ASN A 266 -2.40 -19.33 6.11
CA ASN A 266 -3.45 -18.87 5.22
C ASN A 266 -4.45 -19.98 4.86
N ASP A 267 -5.55 -19.57 4.23
CA ASP A 267 -6.65 -20.44 3.84
C ASP A 267 -6.20 -21.63 2.96
N ALA A 268 -5.29 -21.42 2.02
CA ALA A 268 -4.77 -22.47 1.15
C ALA A 268 -4.00 -23.53 1.96
N SER A 269 -3.06 -23.09 2.80
CA SER A 269 -2.29 -23.97 3.68
C SER A 269 -3.14 -24.74 4.70
N ARG A 270 -4.23 -24.14 5.19
CA ARG A 270 -5.13 -24.82 6.13
C ARG A 270 -6.01 -25.87 5.45
N ARG A 271 -6.44 -25.62 4.21
CA ARG A 271 -7.31 -26.55 3.45
C ARG A 271 -6.54 -27.73 2.88
N ASP A 272 -5.30 -27.50 2.46
CA ASP A 272 -4.45 -28.53 1.87
C ASP A 272 -3.05 -28.52 2.51
N PRO A 273 -2.74 -29.45 3.41
CA PRO A 273 -1.39 -29.58 3.97
C PRO A 273 -0.31 -29.83 2.91
N ALA A 274 -0.64 -30.43 1.75
CA ALA A 274 0.31 -30.69 0.67
C ALA A 274 0.72 -29.39 -0.06
N TYR A 275 -0.06 -28.32 0.07
CA TYR A 275 0.24 -27.01 -0.51
C TYR A 275 1.63 -26.48 -0.11
N LEU A 276 2.11 -26.80 1.09
CA LEU A 276 3.44 -26.40 1.56
C LEU A 276 4.52 -27.47 1.36
N ALA A 277 4.18 -28.68 0.94
CA ALA A 277 5.08 -29.83 0.94
C ALA A 277 6.37 -29.64 0.10
N GLN A 278 6.32 -28.80 -0.92
CA GLN A 278 7.47 -28.51 -1.81
C GLN A 278 8.02 -27.09 -1.64
N SER A 279 7.55 -26.35 -0.64
CA SER A 279 7.97 -24.97 -0.42
C SER A 279 9.14 -24.92 0.57
N PRO A 280 10.17 -24.10 0.34
CA PRO A 280 11.20 -23.88 1.35
C PRO A 280 10.60 -23.43 2.68
N GLY A 281 11.18 -23.83 3.81
CA GLY A 281 10.66 -23.55 5.16
C GLY A 281 10.47 -22.06 5.44
N GLU A 282 11.37 -21.25 4.89
CA GLU A 282 11.40 -19.78 4.97
C GLU A 282 10.44 -19.09 3.99
N SER A 283 9.74 -19.84 3.15
CA SER A 283 8.80 -19.28 2.19
C SER A 283 7.62 -18.60 2.89
N PHE A 284 7.28 -17.40 2.44
CA PHE A 284 6.07 -16.71 2.91
C PHE A 284 4.77 -17.29 2.34
N LYS A 285 4.82 -18.32 1.48
CA LYS A 285 3.66 -18.95 0.86
C LYS A 285 2.55 -19.32 1.84
N GLY A 286 2.93 -19.84 3.01
CA GLY A 286 1.96 -20.33 4.00
C GLY A 286 1.31 -19.26 4.85
N ILE A 287 1.83 -18.03 4.83
CA ILE A 287 1.36 -16.93 5.67
C ILE A 287 0.94 -15.70 4.86
N ALA A 288 0.97 -15.78 3.54
CA ALA A 288 0.56 -14.71 2.65
C ALA A 288 -0.94 -14.47 2.72
N LEU A 289 -1.32 -13.19 2.70
CA LEU A 289 -2.70 -12.72 2.68
C LEU A 289 -3.10 -12.28 1.27
N CYS A 290 -4.40 -12.40 0.97
CA CYS A 290 -4.96 -11.66 -0.15
C CYS A 290 -5.05 -10.18 0.20
N TRP A 291 -4.00 -9.41 -0.08
CA TRP A 291 -3.97 -8.00 0.34
C TRP A 291 -5.04 -7.14 -0.34
N LEU A 292 -5.62 -7.57 -1.47
CA LEU A 292 -6.75 -6.89 -2.12
C LEU A 292 -7.97 -6.80 -1.18
N ASP A 293 -8.15 -7.78 -0.28
CA ASP A 293 -9.20 -7.80 0.74
C ASP A 293 -8.96 -6.74 1.84
N LEU A 294 -7.72 -6.27 1.99
CA LEU A 294 -7.33 -5.31 3.03
C LEU A 294 -7.63 -3.86 2.64
N PHE A 295 -8.09 -3.62 1.40
CA PHE A 295 -8.46 -2.30 0.89
C PHE A 295 -9.92 -2.26 0.43
N PRO A 296 -10.91 -2.47 1.33
CA PRO A 296 -12.32 -2.60 0.96
C PRO A 296 -12.85 -1.38 0.19
N ALA A 297 -12.41 -0.17 0.56
CA ALA A 297 -12.80 1.07 -0.13
C ALA A 297 -12.28 1.16 -1.57
N SER A 298 -11.22 0.44 -1.92
CA SER A 298 -10.63 0.40 -3.27
C SER A 298 -10.91 -0.91 -3.99
N ARG A 299 -11.70 -1.83 -3.40
CA ARG A 299 -11.84 -3.20 -3.90
C ARG A 299 -12.33 -3.25 -5.34
N SER A 300 -13.40 -2.53 -5.67
CA SER A 300 -13.91 -2.52 -7.04
C SER A 300 -12.91 -1.95 -8.05
N ALA A 301 -12.00 -1.07 -7.63
CA ALA A 301 -10.94 -0.55 -8.52
C ALA A 301 -9.82 -1.57 -8.72
N LEU A 302 -9.42 -2.26 -7.65
CA LEU A 302 -8.44 -3.35 -7.71
C LEU A 302 -8.94 -4.50 -8.58
N ASP A 303 -10.20 -4.93 -8.41
CA ASP A 303 -10.76 -6.07 -9.15
C ASP A 303 -10.81 -5.82 -10.66
N ARG A 304 -10.94 -4.56 -11.11
CA ARG A 304 -10.93 -4.21 -12.54
C ARG A 304 -9.59 -4.44 -13.23
N VAL A 305 -8.49 -4.32 -12.49
CA VAL A 305 -7.12 -4.51 -13.02
C VAL A 305 -6.49 -5.82 -12.55
N ALA A 306 -7.12 -6.52 -11.60
CA ALA A 306 -6.63 -7.77 -11.06
C ALA A 306 -6.91 -8.95 -11.99
N GLU A 307 -5.87 -9.65 -12.37
CA GLU A 307 -5.90 -10.75 -13.34
C GLU A 307 -5.32 -12.05 -12.79
N GLY A 308 -5.74 -13.15 -13.41
CA GLY A 308 -5.24 -14.49 -13.12
C GLY A 308 -5.80 -15.16 -11.87
N GLU A 309 -5.49 -16.45 -11.78
CA GLU A 309 -5.81 -17.32 -10.65
C GLU A 309 -4.97 -17.02 -9.42
N SER A 310 -5.53 -17.34 -8.25
CA SER A 310 -4.87 -17.26 -6.96
C SER A 310 -5.35 -18.39 -6.04
N ASP A 311 -4.43 -18.98 -5.28
CA ASP A 311 -4.77 -20.05 -4.34
C ASP A 311 -5.51 -19.54 -3.08
N TYR A 312 -5.42 -18.24 -2.77
CA TYR A 312 -5.97 -17.66 -1.55
C TYR A 312 -6.70 -16.32 -1.71
N CYS A 313 -6.61 -15.64 -2.86
CA CYS A 313 -7.52 -14.55 -3.19
C CYS A 313 -8.79 -15.11 -3.82
N ARG A 314 -9.94 -14.82 -3.22
CA ARG A 314 -11.23 -15.16 -3.81
C ARG A 314 -11.58 -14.14 -4.89
N THR A 315 -12.04 -14.62 -6.04
CA THR A 315 -12.69 -13.77 -7.03
C THR A 315 -14.05 -13.35 -6.48
N SER A 316 -14.36 -12.05 -6.60
CA SER A 316 -15.64 -11.45 -6.24
C SER A 316 -16.71 -11.74 -7.30
#